data_AF-A0A1Y1CFU3-F1
#
_entry.id   AF-A0A1Y1CFU3-F1
#
_cell.length_a   1.000
_cell.length_b   1.000
_cell.length_c   1.000
_cell.angle_alpha   90.00
_cell.angle_beta   90.00
_cell.angle_gamma   90.00
#
_symmetry.space_group_name_H-M   'P 1'
#
loop_
_entity.id
_entity.type
_entity.pdbx_description
1 polymer ?
#
loop_
_entity_poly.entity_id
_entity_poly.type
_entity_poly.pdbx_seq_one_letter_code
_entity_poly.pdbx_strand_id
1 'polypeptide(L)'
;MKKKSLLGRFLVWRLKHISIRQFIMMLAVLIGITSGIAAVIIKHLVHFISSLLQNNSSPEYKNILYVVYPTIGILMAVLFIKYVIRRPVRHGIPNVLYGISKTNAHISRHNMFSSIVTSAFTVGFGGSVGLEGPSVATGAALGSNIGRLFHLNYKHVTLLLGCACAGAMAAIFKAPIAAIVFALEVIMLDLTMWSLVPLLLASASAVITSYFFLGMDVLYPFKVENVFDMSDIPYYIALGIFTGLIATYFTKCYMFIHGIFEKIESTYKKLIFGGLSLGLIIFFFPALFGEGYEAINSSLSGDYSYLFNNSFFYPFKDEFWMVVVLLILVIFFKVIASSITFGAGGVGGIFAPTLFMGVNAGVLFAKIVQSLGLRNLEVNNFALIGMAGMIAGVLHAPLTGLFLIADISGGYQLFVPLMITATISYATVKTFETHSVYTIQLARRKELMTHDKDQNVLSLMRVTKLIEKDFNTVNSDATLGDLVKVIAIAHRNIFIVIDEENNFQGIVKLDDIREIMFQPEKYDKVFVRDLMIIPEVVIQHDESMADVASKYQYSDKFNLVVLNEGKYCGCVSRAQIFSTYRRMLKHFSED
;
A
#
# COMPACT_ATOMS: atom_id res chain seq x y z
N MET A 1 -40.94 12.58 -15.07
CA MET A 1 -39.89 11.54 -14.93
C MET A 1 -38.58 12.05 -15.53
N LYS A 2 -37.52 12.27 -14.72
CA LYS A 2 -36.22 12.75 -15.24
C LYS A 2 -35.66 11.72 -16.22
N LYS A 3 -35.29 12.15 -17.45
CA LYS A 3 -34.66 11.30 -18.48
C LYS A 3 -33.46 10.58 -17.83
N LYS A 4 -33.52 9.24 -17.70
CA LYS A 4 -32.39 8.43 -17.23
C LYS A 4 -31.17 8.75 -18.10
N SER A 5 -30.04 9.11 -17.49
CA SER A 5 -28.79 9.36 -18.19
C SER A 5 -28.39 8.15 -19.06
N LEU A 6 -27.60 8.36 -20.12
CA LEU A 6 -27.13 7.27 -20.99
C LEU A 6 -26.49 6.13 -20.18
N LEU A 7 -25.70 6.48 -19.17
CA LEU A 7 -25.11 5.53 -18.23
C LEU A 7 -26.18 4.74 -17.44
N GLY A 8 -27.23 5.42 -16.95
CA GLY A 8 -28.34 4.78 -16.26
C GLY A 8 -29.12 3.80 -17.15
N ARG A 9 -29.28 4.12 -18.44
CA ARG A 9 -29.90 3.19 -19.41
C ARG A 9 -29.01 1.97 -19.67
N PHE A 10 -27.71 2.18 -19.85
CA PHE A 10 -26.74 1.10 -20.01
C PHE A 10 -26.71 0.17 -18.80
N LEU A 11 -26.71 0.70 -17.58
CA LEU A 11 -26.71 -0.12 -16.36
C LEU A 11 -27.96 -1.00 -16.25
N VAL A 12 -29.14 -0.47 -16.59
CA VAL A 12 -30.39 -1.25 -16.60
C VAL A 12 -30.35 -2.31 -17.69
N TRP A 13 -29.82 -2.01 -18.88
CA TRP A 13 -29.66 -2.99 -19.94
C TRP A 13 -28.67 -4.11 -19.54
N ARG A 14 -27.53 -3.74 -18.96
CA ARG A 14 -26.49 -4.68 -18.50
C ARG A 14 -27.04 -5.66 -17.47
N LEU A 15 -27.78 -5.16 -16.48
CA LEU A 15 -28.41 -6.00 -15.45
C LEU A 15 -29.38 -7.04 -16.03
N LYS A 16 -29.97 -6.77 -17.20
CA LYS A 16 -30.90 -7.69 -17.87
C LYS A 16 -30.23 -8.74 -18.77
N HIS A 17 -29.08 -8.42 -19.36
CA HIS A 17 -28.49 -9.26 -20.43
C HIS A 17 -27.15 -9.89 -20.07
N ILE A 18 -26.43 -9.40 -19.06
CA ILE A 18 -25.05 -9.81 -18.77
C ILE A 18 -24.91 -10.20 -17.31
N SER A 19 -24.41 -11.41 -17.06
CA SER A 19 -24.11 -11.87 -15.71
C SER A 19 -22.99 -11.03 -15.08
N ILE A 20 -23.01 -10.90 -13.75
CA ILE A 20 -21.98 -10.14 -13.03
C ILE A 20 -20.56 -10.67 -13.29
N ARG A 21 -20.40 -11.99 -13.40
CA ARG A 21 -19.11 -12.65 -13.67
C ARG A 21 -18.58 -12.27 -15.05
N GLN A 22 -19.40 -12.38 -16.10
CA GLN A 22 -19.02 -11.94 -17.45
C GLN A 22 -18.69 -10.45 -17.50
N PHE A 23 -19.48 -9.64 -16.80
CA PHE A 23 -19.24 -8.21 -16.73
C PHE A 23 -17.90 -7.86 -16.09
N ILE A 24 -17.51 -8.56 -15.01
CA ILE A 24 -16.21 -8.38 -14.36
C ILE A 24 -15.07 -8.77 -15.31
N MET A 25 -15.19 -9.86 -16.06
CA MET A 25 -14.16 -10.27 -17.02
C MET A 25 -13.96 -9.21 -18.11
N MET A 26 -15.05 -8.66 -18.66
CA MET A 26 -14.96 -7.57 -19.64
C MET A 26 -14.32 -6.30 -19.04
N LEU A 27 -14.70 -5.96 -17.80
CA LEU A 27 -14.09 -4.82 -17.11
C LEU A 27 -12.61 -5.06 -16.80
N ALA A 28 -12.21 -6.28 -16.49
CA ALA A 28 -10.81 -6.61 -16.24
C ALA A 28 -9.95 -6.39 -17.48
N VAL A 29 -10.43 -6.77 -18.67
CA VAL A 29 -9.76 -6.46 -19.94
C VAL A 29 -9.66 -4.96 -20.17
N LEU A 30 -10.77 -4.21 -19.99
CA LEU A 30 -10.76 -2.75 -20.15
C LEU A 30 -9.78 -2.08 -19.18
N ILE A 31 -9.76 -2.53 -17.92
CA ILE A 31 -8.86 -2.03 -16.89
C ILE A 31 -7.41 -2.36 -17.21
N GLY A 32 -7.13 -3.57 -17.70
CA GLY A 32 -5.79 -3.96 -18.16
C GLY A 32 -5.29 -3.03 -19.27
N ILE A 33 -6.11 -2.79 -20.30
CA ILE A 33 -5.78 -1.85 -21.39
C ILE A 33 -5.51 -0.43 -20.84
N THR A 34 -6.43 0.11 -20.03
CA THR A 34 -6.26 1.47 -19.49
C THR A 34 -5.07 1.61 -18.55
N SER A 35 -4.77 0.58 -17.74
CA SER A 35 -3.60 0.55 -16.87
C SER A 35 -2.30 0.41 -17.67
N GLY A 36 -2.33 -0.38 -18.76
CA GLY A 36 -1.22 -0.49 -19.71
C GLY A 36 -0.93 0.84 -20.41
N ILE A 37 -1.96 1.53 -20.90
CA ILE A 37 -1.80 2.88 -21.48
C ILE A 37 -1.21 3.84 -20.45
N ALA A 38 -1.69 3.82 -19.21
CA ALA A 38 -1.14 4.67 -18.15
C ALA A 38 0.36 4.39 -17.91
N ALA A 39 0.76 3.11 -17.80
CA ALA A 39 2.16 2.72 -17.64
C ALA A 39 3.04 3.19 -18.82
N VAL A 40 2.57 3.01 -20.05
CA VAL A 40 3.25 3.47 -21.27
C VAL A 40 3.44 4.98 -21.26
N ILE A 41 2.40 5.75 -20.91
CA ILE A 41 2.47 7.22 -20.82
C ILE A 41 3.51 7.65 -19.78
N ILE A 42 3.50 7.04 -18.59
CA ILE A 42 4.47 7.37 -17.53
C ILE A 42 5.91 7.15 -18.05
N LYS A 43 6.18 5.99 -18.65
CA LYS A 43 7.51 5.62 -19.14
C LYS A 43 7.99 6.58 -20.25
N HIS A 44 7.13 6.91 -21.21
CA HIS A 44 7.47 7.85 -22.27
C HIS A 44 7.73 9.26 -21.74
N LEU A 45 6.94 9.75 -20.77
CA LEU A 45 7.13 11.06 -20.19
C LEU A 45 8.46 11.17 -19.44
N VAL A 46 8.81 10.16 -18.63
CA VAL A 46 10.11 10.13 -17.93
C VAL A 46 11.26 10.09 -18.93
N HIS A 47 11.20 9.20 -19.92
CA HIS A 47 12.25 9.10 -20.92
C HIS A 47 12.40 10.40 -21.71
N PHE A 48 11.30 11.06 -22.08
CA PHE A 48 11.32 12.33 -22.79
C PHE A 48 11.98 13.45 -21.96
N ILE A 49 11.63 13.56 -20.67
CA ILE A 49 12.25 14.57 -19.78
C ILE A 49 13.74 14.25 -19.60
N SER A 50 14.08 12.99 -19.31
CA SER A 50 15.46 12.56 -19.08
C SER A 50 16.34 12.79 -20.31
N SER A 51 15.87 12.41 -21.51
CA SER A 51 16.63 12.62 -22.75
C SER A 51 16.80 14.09 -23.10
N LEU A 52 15.79 14.93 -22.86
CA LEU A 52 15.87 16.37 -23.06
C LEU A 52 16.93 17.02 -22.16
N LEU A 53 17.02 16.57 -20.90
CA LEU A 53 18.02 17.08 -19.95
C LEU A 53 19.43 16.59 -20.28
N GLN A 54 19.59 15.31 -20.65
CA GLN A 54 20.90 14.71 -20.91
C GLN A 54 21.51 15.11 -22.26
N ASN A 55 20.69 15.29 -23.30
CA ASN A 55 21.17 15.63 -24.66
C ASN A 55 21.51 17.12 -24.81
N ASN A 56 20.81 18.00 -24.10
CA ASN A 56 21.03 19.46 -24.21
C ASN A 56 22.12 20.00 -23.29
N SER A 57 22.70 19.15 -22.42
CA SER A 57 23.75 19.57 -21.49
C SER A 57 25.14 19.40 -22.13
N SER A 58 25.94 20.45 -22.20
CA SER A 58 27.35 20.37 -22.65
C SER A 58 28.17 19.48 -21.71
N PRO A 59 29.11 18.64 -22.21
CA PRO A 59 29.85 17.67 -21.40
C PRO A 59 30.55 18.25 -20.17
N GLU A 60 31.07 19.48 -20.27
CA GLU A 60 31.77 20.18 -19.17
C GLU A 60 30.86 20.54 -17.97
N TYR A 61 29.57 20.78 -18.19
CA TYR A 61 28.64 21.23 -17.13
C TYR A 61 27.68 20.14 -16.64
N LYS A 62 27.70 18.94 -17.24
CA LYS A 62 26.78 17.84 -16.91
C LYS A 62 26.79 17.48 -15.42
N ASN A 63 27.96 17.43 -14.79
CA ASN A 63 28.07 17.05 -13.37
C ASN A 63 27.45 18.08 -12.43
N ILE A 64 27.64 19.38 -12.68
CA ILE A 64 27.04 20.44 -11.85
C ILE A 64 25.52 20.47 -12.02
N LEU A 65 25.04 20.24 -13.25
CA LEU A 65 23.61 20.22 -13.55
C LEU A 65 22.88 19.06 -12.86
N TYR A 66 23.54 17.93 -12.62
CA TYR A 66 22.97 16.82 -11.83
C TYR A 66 22.69 17.15 -10.37
N VAL A 67 23.33 18.19 -9.80
CA VAL A 67 22.98 18.68 -8.45
C VAL A 67 21.64 19.42 -8.46
N VAL A 68 21.37 20.15 -9.54
CA VAL A 68 20.24 21.08 -9.62
C VAL A 68 18.97 20.38 -10.12
N TYR A 69 19.08 19.46 -11.08
CA TYR A 69 17.91 18.82 -11.70
C TYR A 69 16.98 18.14 -10.69
N PRO A 70 17.43 17.29 -9.76
CA PRO A 70 16.52 16.63 -8.82
C PRO A 70 15.75 17.63 -7.96
N THR A 71 16.39 18.73 -7.58
CA THR A 71 15.74 19.82 -6.82
C THR A 71 14.62 20.47 -7.63
N ILE A 72 14.86 20.76 -8.91
CA ILE A 72 13.85 21.32 -9.82
C ILE A 72 12.69 20.33 -10.01
N GLY A 73 12.98 19.04 -10.23
CA GLY A 73 11.96 18.01 -10.42
C GLY A 73 11.03 17.88 -9.22
N ILE A 74 11.60 17.82 -8.01
CA ILE A 74 10.82 17.75 -6.76
C ILE A 74 10.03 19.04 -6.56
N LEU A 75 10.61 20.21 -6.86
CA LEU A 75 9.90 21.49 -6.82
C LEU A 75 8.68 21.50 -7.74
N MET A 76 8.84 21.08 -8.99
CA MET A 76 7.74 21.00 -9.94
C MET A 76 6.65 20.04 -9.47
N ALA A 77 7.01 18.88 -8.94
CA ALA A 77 6.05 17.94 -8.37
C ALA A 77 5.26 18.55 -7.21
N VAL A 78 5.94 19.21 -6.26
CA VAL A 78 5.31 19.87 -5.11
C VAL A 78 4.41 21.02 -5.53
N LEU A 79 4.85 21.86 -6.48
CA LEU A 79 4.05 22.97 -7.02
C LEU A 79 2.78 22.45 -7.72
N PHE A 80 2.91 21.39 -8.52
CA PHE A 80 1.78 20.76 -9.19
C PHE A 80 0.76 20.22 -8.17
N ILE A 81 1.22 19.54 -7.11
CA ILE A 81 0.34 19.06 -6.03
C ILE A 81 -0.36 20.23 -5.33
N LYS A 82 0.38 21.28 -4.99
CA LYS A 82 -0.12 22.43 -4.21
C LYS A 82 -1.12 23.28 -5.00
N TYR A 83 -0.82 23.63 -6.25
CA TYR A 83 -1.59 24.60 -7.03
C TYR A 83 -2.64 23.97 -7.95
N VAL A 84 -2.35 22.80 -8.53
CA VAL A 84 -3.23 22.13 -9.51
C VAL A 84 -4.13 21.10 -8.82
N ILE A 85 -3.53 20.13 -8.10
CA ILE A 85 -4.29 19.05 -7.46
C ILE A 85 -5.06 19.54 -6.22
N ARG A 86 -4.43 20.42 -5.43
CA ARG A 86 -4.98 21.00 -4.18
C ARG A 86 -5.47 19.94 -3.18
N ARG A 87 -4.90 18.74 -3.25
CA ARG A 87 -5.20 17.58 -2.39
C ARG A 87 -3.91 16.77 -2.17
N PRO A 88 -3.76 16.09 -1.03
CA PRO A 88 -2.55 15.33 -0.76
C PRO A 88 -2.44 14.12 -1.69
N VAL A 89 -1.34 14.06 -2.45
CA VAL A 89 -0.95 12.87 -3.21
C VAL A 89 -0.14 11.98 -2.27
N ARG A 90 -0.72 10.86 -1.86
CA ARG A 90 -0.07 9.88 -0.96
C ARG A 90 0.82 8.93 -1.77
N HIS A 91 1.82 8.35 -1.10
CA HIS A 91 2.78 7.42 -1.72
C HIS A 91 2.10 6.18 -2.29
N GLY A 92 2.60 5.73 -3.46
CA GLY A 92 1.92 4.84 -4.39
C GLY A 92 1.18 3.63 -3.78
N ILE A 93 1.90 2.54 -3.51
CA ILE A 93 1.31 1.28 -3.00
C ILE A 93 0.71 1.42 -1.59
N PRO A 94 1.34 2.11 -0.61
CA PRO A 94 0.72 2.32 0.70
C PRO A 94 -0.64 3.01 0.63
N ASN A 95 -0.84 3.94 -0.31
CA ASN A 95 -2.13 4.58 -0.52
C ASN A 95 -3.19 3.62 -1.08
N VAL A 96 -2.78 2.66 -1.92
CA VAL A 96 -3.67 1.61 -2.42
C VAL A 96 -4.11 0.70 -1.28
N LEU A 97 -3.17 0.24 -0.45
CA LEU A 97 -3.45 -0.57 0.73
C LEU A 97 -4.35 0.16 1.74
N TYR A 98 -4.07 1.44 2.00
CA TYR A 98 -4.95 2.30 2.79
C TYR A 98 -6.37 2.40 2.22
N GLY A 99 -6.45 2.53 0.89
CA GLY A 99 -7.71 2.62 0.17
C GLY A 99 -8.58 1.40 0.41
N ILE A 100 -7.99 0.22 0.27
CA ILE A 100 -8.61 -1.08 0.54
C ILE A 100 -9.02 -1.16 2.02
N SER A 101 -8.11 -0.82 2.95
CA SER A 101 -8.32 -1.00 4.39
C SER A 101 -9.35 -0.07 5.01
N LYS A 102 -9.28 1.23 4.73
CA LYS A 102 -10.03 2.26 5.49
C LYS A 102 -11.12 2.96 4.71
N THR A 103 -11.10 2.87 3.38
CA THR A 103 -11.99 3.70 2.53
C THR A 103 -12.95 2.89 1.67
N ASN A 104 -13.12 1.59 1.94
CA ASN A 104 -13.92 0.68 1.10
C ASN A 104 -13.45 0.69 -0.37
N ALA A 105 -12.14 0.58 -0.58
CA ALA A 105 -11.49 0.63 -1.90
C ALA A 105 -11.77 1.94 -2.67
N HIS A 106 -12.03 3.05 -1.97
CA HIS A 106 -12.28 4.35 -2.58
C HIS A 106 -10.98 5.11 -2.81
N ILE A 107 -10.55 5.19 -4.07
CA ILE A 107 -9.40 6.01 -4.46
C ILE A 107 -9.89 7.26 -5.19
N SER A 108 -9.34 8.42 -4.79
CA SER A 108 -9.71 9.71 -5.37
C SER A 108 -9.42 9.78 -6.87
N ARG A 109 -10.31 10.43 -7.64
CA ARG A 109 -10.20 10.54 -9.11
C ARG A 109 -8.91 11.20 -9.61
N HIS A 110 -8.37 12.17 -8.87
CA HIS A 110 -7.13 12.84 -9.28
C HIS A 110 -5.94 11.87 -9.34
N ASN A 111 -5.95 10.79 -8.55
CA ASN A 111 -4.90 9.76 -8.57
C ASN A 111 -4.84 8.99 -9.89
N MET A 112 -5.83 9.11 -10.78
CA MET A 112 -5.77 8.51 -12.13
C MET A 112 -4.76 9.20 -13.05
N PHE A 113 -4.26 10.40 -12.69
CA PHE A 113 -3.24 11.09 -13.49
C PHE A 113 -2.19 11.83 -12.64
N SER A 114 -2.49 12.18 -11.38
CA SER A 114 -1.59 12.97 -10.56
C SER A 114 -0.26 12.26 -10.31
N SER A 115 -0.29 10.95 -10.09
CA SER A 115 0.91 10.15 -9.88
C SER A 115 1.77 10.07 -11.15
N ILE A 116 1.16 10.01 -12.34
CA ILE A 116 1.86 10.06 -13.63
C ILE A 116 2.70 11.34 -13.74
N VAL A 117 2.06 12.49 -13.55
CA VAL A 117 2.71 13.79 -13.76
C VAL A 117 3.77 14.05 -12.69
N THR A 118 3.46 13.76 -11.43
CA THR A 118 4.39 14.01 -10.32
C THR A 118 5.59 13.07 -10.34
N SER A 119 5.43 11.81 -10.74
CA SER A 119 6.56 10.90 -10.92
C SER A 119 7.37 11.24 -12.16
N ALA A 120 6.74 11.71 -13.24
CA ALA A 120 7.46 12.20 -14.42
C ALA A 120 8.41 13.34 -14.07
N PHE A 121 7.97 14.32 -13.27
CA PHE A 121 8.85 15.39 -12.78
C PHE A 121 9.90 14.89 -11.80
N THR A 122 9.54 14.00 -10.87
CA THR A 122 10.50 13.53 -9.86
C THR A 122 11.61 12.69 -10.51
N VAL A 123 11.23 11.64 -11.26
CA VAL A 123 12.16 10.67 -11.84
C VAL A 123 12.83 11.21 -13.10
N GLY A 124 12.10 11.92 -13.97
CA GLY A 124 12.64 12.48 -15.21
C GLY A 124 13.76 13.50 -14.96
N PHE A 125 13.71 14.23 -13.84
CA PHE A 125 14.77 15.15 -13.41
C PHE A 125 15.85 14.50 -12.52
N GLY A 126 15.83 13.17 -12.37
CA GLY A 126 16.90 12.43 -11.68
C GLY A 126 16.63 12.05 -10.24
N GLY A 127 15.40 12.21 -9.73
CA GLY A 127 15.03 11.67 -8.41
C GLY A 127 15.28 10.16 -8.34
N SER A 128 15.99 9.71 -7.31
CA SER A 128 16.44 8.31 -7.17
C SER A 128 15.30 7.39 -6.71
N VAL A 129 14.24 7.26 -7.50
CA VAL A 129 13.05 6.45 -7.21
C VAL A 129 12.52 5.82 -8.49
N GLY A 130 11.73 4.75 -8.36
CA GLY A 130 11.12 4.03 -9.50
C GLY A 130 9.72 4.52 -9.88
N LEU A 131 9.22 4.03 -11.02
CA LEU A 131 7.89 4.34 -11.56
C LEU A 131 6.78 3.38 -11.15
N GLU A 132 7.12 2.27 -10.51
CA GLU A 132 6.21 1.16 -10.24
C GLU A 132 5.13 1.57 -9.23
N GLY A 133 5.51 2.24 -8.16
CA GLY A 133 4.58 2.75 -7.14
C GLY A 133 3.52 3.69 -7.73
N PRO A 134 3.92 4.75 -8.47
CA PRO A 134 3.01 5.65 -9.18
C PRO A 134 2.11 4.95 -10.19
N SER A 135 2.64 3.97 -10.92
CA SER A 135 1.89 3.23 -11.93
C SER A 135 0.84 2.32 -11.30
N VAL A 136 1.20 1.59 -10.23
CA VAL A 136 0.26 0.78 -9.46
C VAL A 136 -0.82 1.65 -8.81
N ALA A 137 -0.46 2.80 -8.25
CA ALA A 137 -1.44 3.72 -7.66
C ALA A 137 -2.40 4.32 -8.69
N THR A 138 -1.88 4.63 -9.88
CA THR A 138 -2.68 5.10 -11.01
C THR A 138 -3.64 4.01 -11.49
N GLY A 139 -3.13 2.79 -11.68
CA GLY A 139 -3.95 1.62 -12.01
C GLY A 139 -5.04 1.40 -10.97
N ALA A 140 -4.69 1.33 -9.68
CA ALA A 140 -5.64 1.18 -8.60
C ALA A 140 -6.73 2.28 -8.61
N ALA A 141 -6.36 3.53 -8.89
CA ALA A 141 -7.31 4.63 -9.04
C ALA A 141 -8.26 4.42 -10.23
N LEU A 142 -7.76 3.95 -11.38
CA LEU A 142 -8.58 3.60 -12.54
C LEU A 142 -9.56 2.47 -12.19
N GLY A 143 -9.07 1.36 -11.61
CA GLY A 143 -9.90 0.23 -11.22
C GLY A 143 -10.99 0.60 -10.21
N SER A 144 -10.63 1.37 -9.18
CA SER A 144 -11.59 1.90 -8.18
C SER A 144 -12.66 2.78 -8.81
N ASN A 145 -12.27 3.74 -9.65
CA ASN A 145 -13.22 4.70 -10.23
C ASN A 145 -14.09 4.07 -11.33
N ILE A 146 -13.56 3.14 -12.13
CA ILE A 146 -14.33 2.37 -13.10
C ILE A 146 -15.34 1.47 -12.38
N GLY A 147 -14.92 0.74 -11.35
CA GLY A 147 -15.84 -0.11 -10.58
C GLY A 147 -16.97 0.68 -9.93
N ARG A 148 -16.65 1.88 -9.40
CA ARG A 148 -17.64 2.80 -8.83
C ARG A 148 -18.56 3.43 -9.86
N LEU A 149 -18.05 3.77 -11.04
CA LEU A 149 -18.87 4.27 -12.15
C LEU A 149 -19.99 3.27 -12.49
N PHE A 150 -19.68 1.97 -12.44
CA PHE A 150 -20.64 0.90 -12.67
C PHE A 150 -21.39 0.41 -11.42
N HIS A 151 -21.31 1.16 -10.31
CA HIS A 151 -22.03 0.90 -9.05
C HIS A 151 -21.80 -0.52 -8.51
N LEU A 152 -20.57 -1.03 -8.62
CA LEU A 152 -20.21 -2.34 -8.11
C LEU A 152 -20.04 -2.31 -6.58
N ASN A 153 -20.24 -3.46 -5.94
CA ASN A 153 -20.03 -3.63 -4.50
C ASN A 153 -18.53 -3.62 -4.15
N TYR A 154 -18.22 -3.56 -2.85
CA TYR A 154 -16.84 -3.56 -2.36
C TYR A 154 -15.99 -4.71 -2.91
N LYS A 155 -16.45 -5.97 -2.78
CA LYS A 155 -15.73 -7.17 -3.27
C LYS A 155 -15.29 -7.03 -4.73
N HIS A 156 -16.20 -6.61 -5.60
CA HIS A 156 -15.90 -6.46 -7.02
C HIS A 156 -15.02 -5.23 -7.31
N VAL A 157 -15.22 -4.10 -6.61
CA VAL A 157 -14.35 -2.92 -6.76
C VAL A 157 -12.92 -3.24 -6.33
N THR A 158 -12.74 -3.96 -5.22
CA THR A 158 -11.43 -4.39 -4.75
C THR A 158 -10.78 -5.35 -5.76
N LEU A 159 -11.53 -6.32 -6.31
CA LEU A 159 -11.03 -7.18 -7.38
C LEU A 159 -10.56 -6.41 -8.62
N LEU A 160 -11.36 -5.44 -9.09
CA LEU A 160 -11.00 -4.60 -10.25
C LEU A 160 -9.79 -3.71 -9.95
N LEU A 161 -9.65 -3.23 -8.72
CA LEU A 161 -8.47 -2.51 -8.25
C LEU A 161 -7.23 -3.43 -8.29
N GLY A 162 -7.33 -4.68 -7.81
CA GLY A 162 -6.26 -5.68 -7.93
C GLY A 162 -5.91 -5.99 -9.40
N CYS A 163 -6.91 -6.14 -10.26
CA CYS A 163 -6.74 -6.30 -11.71
C CYS A 163 -5.97 -5.12 -12.32
N ALA A 164 -6.24 -3.89 -11.87
CA ALA A 164 -5.54 -2.70 -12.33
C ALA A 164 -4.09 -2.64 -11.84
N CYS A 165 -3.84 -3.02 -10.58
CA CYS A 165 -2.49 -3.14 -10.04
C CYS A 165 -1.66 -4.18 -10.80
N ALA A 166 -2.23 -5.37 -11.05
CA ALA A 166 -1.62 -6.40 -11.87
C ALA A 166 -1.37 -5.90 -13.29
N GLY A 167 -2.37 -5.28 -13.93
CA GLY A 167 -2.21 -4.71 -15.27
C GLY A 167 -1.08 -3.68 -15.36
N ALA A 168 -0.99 -2.75 -14.39
CA ALA A 168 0.07 -1.76 -14.33
C ALA A 168 1.47 -2.40 -14.19
N MET A 169 1.64 -3.35 -13.26
CA MET A 169 2.92 -4.07 -13.09
C MET A 169 3.28 -4.89 -14.32
N ALA A 170 2.30 -5.58 -14.90
CA ALA A 170 2.50 -6.40 -16.09
C ALA A 170 2.96 -5.55 -17.28
N ALA A 171 2.37 -4.36 -17.46
CA ALA A 171 2.74 -3.46 -18.54
C ALA A 171 4.15 -2.85 -18.38
N ILE A 172 4.56 -2.48 -17.16
CA ILE A 172 5.89 -1.89 -16.91
C ILE A 172 6.99 -2.93 -17.12
N PHE A 173 6.84 -4.10 -16.51
CA PHE A 173 7.87 -5.13 -16.50
C PHE A 173 7.77 -6.11 -17.67
N LYS A 174 6.69 -6.06 -18.45
CA LYS A 174 6.34 -7.07 -19.46
C LYS A 174 6.29 -8.49 -18.85
N ALA A 175 5.85 -8.57 -17.58
CA ALA A 175 5.92 -9.77 -16.73
C ALA A 175 4.52 -10.12 -16.18
N PRO A 176 3.68 -10.85 -16.93
CA PRO A 176 2.28 -11.02 -16.58
C PRO A 176 2.04 -11.92 -15.37
N ILE A 177 2.87 -12.96 -15.17
CA ILE A 177 2.70 -13.92 -14.07
C ILE A 177 3.14 -13.25 -12.77
N ALA A 178 4.32 -12.63 -12.78
CA ALA A 178 4.83 -11.86 -11.67
C ALA A 178 3.85 -10.80 -11.16
N ALA A 179 3.17 -10.10 -12.08
CA ALA A 179 2.22 -9.06 -11.73
C ALA A 179 0.95 -9.59 -11.03
N ILE A 180 0.51 -10.81 -11.37
CA ILE A 180 -0.61 -11.47 -10.71
C ILE A 180 -0.21 -11.89 -9.30
N VAL A 181 0.98 -12.48 -9.16
CA VAL A 181 1.54 -12.86 -7.87
C VAL A 181 1.74 -11.64 -6.98
N PHE A 182 2.24 -10.53 -7.52
CA PHE A 182 2.32 -9.26 -6.79
C PHE A 182 0.95 -8.77 -6.31
N ALA A 183 -0.07 -8.84 -7.17
CA ALA A 183 -1.41 -8.43 -6.78
C ALA A 183 -1.97 -9.31 -5.65
N LEU A 184 -1.65 -10.61 -5.62
CA LEU A 184 -2.06 -11.54 -4.57
C LEU A 184 -1.26 -11.36 -3.27
N GLU A 185 0.06 -11.30 -3.37
CA GLU A 185 0.95 -11.33 -2.20
C GLU A 185 1.12 -9.94 -1.56
N VAL A 186 1.11 -8.86 -2.34
CA VAL A 186 1.34 -7.50 -1.84
C VAL A 186 0.05 -6.69 -1.69
N ILE A 187 -0.92 -6.83 -2.61
CA ILE A 187 -2.14 -5.99 -2.61
C ILE A 187 -3.34 -6.67 -1.96
N MET A 188 -3.62 -7.93 -2.32
CA MET A 188 -4.88 -8.63 -2.01
C MET A 188 -4.66 -10.10 -1.61
N LEU A 189 -4.47 -10.33 -0.31
CA LEU A 189 -4.11 -11.65 0.24
C LEU A 189 -5.28 -12.65 0.30
N ASP A 190 -6.54 -12.17 0.28
CA ASP A 190 -7.74 -13.01 0.38
C ASP A 190 -8.53 -13.01 -0.94
N LEU A 191 -8.04 -13.70 -1.96
CA LEU A 191 -8.76 -13.89 -3.22
C LEU A 191 -9.23 -15.34 -3.40
N THR A 192 -10.49 -15.48 -3.84
CA THR A 192 -11.05 -16.77 -4.25
C THR A 192 -10.44 -17.22 -5.59
N MET A 193 -10.41 -18.52 -5.87
CA MET A 193 -9.90 -19.06 -7.15
C MET A 193 -10.59 -18.42 -8.38
N TRP A 194 -11.85 -17.99 -8.24
CA TRP A 194 -12.59 -17.25 -9.27
C TRP A 194 -11.97 -15.91 -9.67
N SER A 195 -11.21 -15.29 -8.76
CA SER A 195 -10.61 -13.97 -8.94
C SER A 195 -9.34 -14.02 -9.81
N LEU A 196 -8.76 -15.21 -10.02
CA LEU A 196 -7.57 -15.39 -10.85
C LEU A 196 -7.84 -15.13 -12.33
N VAL A 197 -9.01 -15.52 -12.85
CA VAL A 197 -9.33 -15.37 -14.29
C VAL A 197 -9.39 -13.88 -14.69
N PRO A 198 -10.10 -12.99 -13.96
CA PRO A 198 -10.03 -11.55 -14.21
C PRO A 198 -8.60 -10.97 -14.14
N LEU A 199 -7.80 -11.38 -13.15
CA LEU A 199 -6.41 -10.95 -13.01
C LEU A 199 -5.56 -11.34 -14.23
N LEU A 200 -5.70 -12.57 -14.71
CA LEU A 200 -5.04 -13.06 -15.93
C LEU A 200 -5.43 -12.22 -17.15
N LEU A 201 -6.72 -11.96 -17.35
CA LEU A 201 -7.21 -11.16 -18.48
C LEU A 201 -6.70 -9.70 -18.43
N ALA A 202 -6.70 -9.09 -17.25
CA ALA A 202 -6.18 -7.74 -17.06
C ALA A 202 -4.67 -7.66 -17.30
N SER A 203 -3.91 -8.61 -16.76
CA SER A 203 -2.46 -8.71 -16.93
C SER A 203 -2.09 -8.92 -18.41
N ALA A 204 -2.74 -9.88 -19.08
CA ALA A 204 -2.50 -10.16 -20.50
C ALA A 204 -2.84 -8.96 -21.40
N SER A 205 -3.99 -8.33 -21.21
CA SER A 205 -4.38 -7.15 -22.00
C SER A 205 -3.46 -5.95 -21.77
N ALA A 206 -2.95 -5.76 -20.55
CA ALA A 206 -1.98 -4.72 -20.25
C ALA A 206 -0.61 -4.98 -20.91
N VAL A 207 -0.13 -6.22 -20.91
CA VAL A 207 1.12 -6.61 -21.59
C VAL A 207 1.00 -6.45 -23.10
N ILE A 208 -0.11 -6.88 -23.71
CA ILE A 208 -0.38 -6.67 -25.15
C ILE A 208 -0.36 -5.17 -25.48
N THR A 209 -0.95 -4.35 -24.62
CA THR A 209 -0.90 -2.89 -24.76
C THR A 209 0.55 -2.37 -24.69
N SER A 210 1.34 -2.84 -23.73
CA SER A 210 2.76 -2.49 -23.61
C SER A 210 3.56 -2.90 -24.85
N TYR A 211 3.34 -4.11 -25.38
CA TYR A 211 3.99 -4.60 -26.60
C TYR A 211 3.66 -3.76 -27.83
N PHE A 212 2.40 -3.32 -27.95
CA PHE A 212 1.97 -2.49 -29.07
C PHE A 212 2.71 -1.14 -29.12
N PHE A 213 2.97 -0.51 -27.96
CA PHE A 213 3.59 0.82 -27.90
C PHE A 213 5.12 0.80 -27.68
N LEU A 214 5.64 -0.18 -26.94
CA LEU A 214 7.03 -0.25 -26.47
C LEU A 214 7.82 -1.42 -27.07
N GLY A 215 7.24 -2.15 -28.03
CA GLY A 215 7.84 -3.34 -28.64
C GLY A 215 7.85 -4.57 -27.74
N MET A 216 8.32 -5.70 -28.26
CA MET A 216 8.33 -7.00 -27.53
C MET A 216 9.63 -7.27 -26.76
N ASP A 217 10.62 -6.37 -26.82
CA ASP A 217 11.89 -6.59 -26.14
C ASP A 217 11.69 -6.71 -24.63
N VAL A 218 12.29 -7.75 -24.05
CA VAL A 218 12.27 -7.98 -22.61
C VAL A 218 13.06 -6.86 -21.93
N LEU A 219 12.61 -6.44 -20.74
CA LEU A 219 13.25 -5.33 -20.02
C LEU A 219 14.73 -5.62 -19.69
N TYR A 220 15.07 -6.90 -19.46
CA TYR A 220 16.44 -7.37 -19.22
C TYR A 220 16.76 -8.53 -20.19
N PRO A 221 17.48 -8.28 -21.30
CA PRO A 221 17.92 -9.34 -22.20
C PRO A 221 19.04 -10.14 -21.52
N PHE A 222 18.66 -11.16 -20.75
CA PHE A 222 19.57 -12.06 -20.07
C PHE A 222 19.65 -13.40 -20.82
N LYS A 223 20.87 -13.89 -21.08
CA LYS A 223 21.08 -15.26 -21.53
C LYS A 223 21.73 -16.03 -20.39
N VAL A 224 21.02 -17.02 -19.87
CA VAL A 224 21.59 -17.97 -18.90
C VAL A 224 22.62 -18.81 -19.65
N GLU A 225 23.91 -18.59 -19.41
CA GLU A 225 24.98 -19.39 -20.03
C GLU A 225 25.21 -20.70 -19.25
N ASN A 226 25.19 -20.63 -17.91
CA ASN A 226 25.31 -21.77 -17.01
C ASN A 226 24.06 -21.90 -16.13
N VAL A 227 23.35 -23.02 -16.30
CA VAL A 227 21.96 -23.21 -15.83
C VAL A 227 21.87 -23.31 -14.31
N PHE A 228 22.64 -24.18 -13.68
CA PHE A 228 22.61 -24.45 -12.24
C PHE A 228 23.66 -25.51 -11.89
N ASP A 229 24.56 -25.21 -10.96
CA ASP A 229 25.43 -26.21 -10.33
C ASP A 229 24.95 -26.45 -8.89
N MET A 230 24.72 -27.72 -8.54
CA MET A 230 24.30 -28.11 -7.19
C MET A 230 25.34 -27.72 -6.12
N SER A 231 26.61 -27.66 -6.48
CA SER A 231 27.67 -27.23 -5.56
C SER A 231 27.57 -25.76 -5.17
N ASP A 232 26.79 -24.95 -5.92
CA ASP A 232 26.59 -23.54 -5.62
C ASP A 232 25.46 -23.28 -4.61
N ILE A 233 24.71 -24.32 -4.19
CA ILE A 233 23.60 -24.22 -3.22
C ILE A 233 23.99 -23.47 -1.92
N PRO A 234 25.14 -23.77 -1.26
CA PRO A 234 25.53 -23.03 -0.06
C PRO A 234 25.69 -21.52 -0.31
N TYR A 235 26.14 -21.14 -1.51
CA TYR A 235 26.32 -19.74 -1.89
C TYR A 235 24.98 -19.04 -2.18
N TYR A 236 23.98 -19.74 -2.70
CA TYR A 236 22.62 -19.18 -2.84
C TYR A 236 21.94 -18.95 -1.49
N ILE A 237 22.18 -19.83 -0.51
CA ILE A 237 21.71 -19.66 0.87
C ILE A 237 22.43 -18.46 1.52
N ALA A 238 23.75 -18.39 1.40
CA ALA A 238 24.55 -17.29 1.92
C ALA A 238 24.16 -15.94 1.28
N LEU A 239 23.91 -15.92 -0.04
CA LEU A 239 23.38 -14.74 -0.74
C LEU A 239 21.99 -14.36 -0.21
N GLY A 240 21.14 -15.33 0.11
CA GLY A 240 19.83 -15.08 0.72
C GLY A 240 19.95 -14.37 2.07
N ILE A 241 20.85 -14.85 2.94
CA ILE A 241 21.13 -14.20 4.22
C ILE A 241 21.68 -12.79 3.98
N PHE A 242 22.66 -12.65 3.08
CA PHE A 242 23.28 -11.38 2.75
C PHE A 242 22.28 -10.34 2.24
N THR A 243 21.43 -10.71 1.27
CA THR A 243 20.38 -9.84 0.75
C THR A 243 19.29 -9.56 1.78
N GLY A 244 18.97 -10.50 2.68
CA GLY A 244 18.04 -10.27 3.80
C GLY A 244 18.57 -9.26 4.83
N LEU A 245 19.89 -9.26 5.10
CA LEU A 245 20.54 -8.25 5.94
C LEU A 245 20.55 -6.87 5.26
N ILE A 246 20.85 -6.81 3.96
CA ILE A 246 20.78 -5.57 3.20
C ILE A 246 19.34 -5.05 3.12
N ALA A 247 18.34 -5.92 2.99
CA ALA A 247 16.93 -5.55 3.05
C ALA A 247 16.54 -4.99 4.43
N THR A 248 17.08 -5.56 5.51
CA THR A 248 16.91 -5.01 6.87
C THR A 248 17.50 -3.60 6.97
N TYR A 249 18.72 -3.41 6.45
CA TYR A 249 19.35 -2.09 6.35
C TYR A 249 18.49 -1.11 5.54
N PHE A 250 17.94 -1.55 4.40
CA PHE A 250 17.06 -0.74 3.56
C PHE A 250 15.85 -0.23 4.36
N THR A 251 15.12 -1.14 5.01
CA THR A 251 13.92 -0.81 5.78
C THR A 251 14.25 0.17 6.92
N LYS A 252 15.31 -0.10 7.70
CA LYS A 252 15.69 0.77 8.82
C LYS A 252 16.14 2.15 8.36
N CYS A 253 16.96 2.22 7.32
CA CYS A 253 17.44 3.48 6.75
C CYS A 253 16.28 4.32 6.21
N TYR A 254 15.38 3.68 5.45
CA TYR A 254 14.18 4.33 4.92
C TYR A 254 13.32 4.93 6.04
N MET A 255 13.05 4.17 7.10
CA MET A 255 12.25 4.64 8.23
C MET A 255 12.94 5.75 9.03
N PHE A 256 14.26 5.63 9.22
CA PHE A 256 15.05 6.63 9.94
C PHE A 256 15.04 7.99 9.22
N ILE A 257 15.35 7.99 7.92
CA ILE A 257 15.35 9.21 7.10
C ILE A 257 13.93 9.79 7.00
N HIS A 258 12.92 8.95 6.78
CA HIS A 258 11.53 9.41 6.77
C HIS A 258 11.15 10.12 8.09
N GLY A 259 11.53 9.55 9.23
CA GLY A 259 11.31 10.16 10.55
C GLY A 259 12.03 11.50 10.75
N ILE A 260 13.20 11.71 10.14
CA ILE A 260 13.88 13.02 10.14
C ILE A 260 13.05 14.04 9.34
N PHE A 261 12.59 13.67 8.14
CA PHE A 261 11.79 14.55 7.30
C PHE A 261 10.38 14.81 7.85
N GLU A 262 9.80 13.89 8.63
CA GLU A 262 8.52 14.13 9.34
C GLU A 262 8.63 15.24 10.39
N LYS A 263 9.79 15.41 11.05
CA LYS A 263 10.03 16.47 12.04
C LYS A 263 10.16 17.87 11.44
N ILE A 264 10.39 17.97 10.13
CA ILE A 264 10.49 19.26 9.43
C ILE A 264 9.07 19.70 9.05
N GLU A 265 8.54 20.78 9.61
CA GLU A 265 7.17 21.22 9.28
C GLU A 265 7.08 21.94 7.92
N SER A 266 8.10 22.73 7.57
CA SER A 266 8.08 23.56 6.36
C SER A 266 8.44 22.77 5.10
N THR A 267 7.52 22.72 4.13
CA THR A 267 7.73 22.09 2.81
C THR A 267 8.93 22.68 2.06
N TYR A 268 9.17 24.00 2.17
CA TYR A 268 10.31 24.65 1.52
C TYR A 268 11.64 24.18 2.12
N LYS A 269 11.71 24.00 3.45
CA LYS A 269 12.90 23.47 4.11
C LYS A 269 13.17 22.01 3.71
N LYS A 270 12.13 21.17 3.62
CA LYS A 270 12.27 19.79 3.12
C LYS A 270 12.84 19.75 1.72
N LEU A 271 12.35 20.62 0.85
CA LEU A 271 12.76 20.70 -0.53
C LEU A 271 14.21 21.15 -0.69
N ILE A 272 14.62 22.22 0.01
CA ILE A 272 16.00 22.72 -0.08
C ILE A 272 16.97 21.69 0.49
N PHE A 273 16.70 21.19 1.70
CA PHE A 273 17.57 20.21 2.35
C PHE A 273 17.63 18.89 1.56
N GLY A 274 16.47 18.38 1.13
CA GLY A 274 16.39 17.14 0.38
C GLY A 274 16.94 17.24 -1.04
N GLY A 275 16.64 18.32 -1.75
CA GLY A 275 17.15 18.57 -3.10
C GLY A 275 18.67 18.74 -3.13
N LEU A 276 19.23 19.54 -2.23
CA LEU A 276 20.68 19.74 -2.15
C LEU A 276 21.42 18.48 -1.71
N SER A 277 20.92 17.77 -0.69
CA SER A 277 21.55 16.52 -0.23
C SER A 277 21.48 15.42 -1.29
N LEU A 278 20.35 15.27 -1.97
CA LEU A 278 20.19 14.34 -3.09
C LEU A 278 21.12 14.70 -4.25
N GLY A 279 21.14 15.98 -4.64
CA GLY A 279 22.00 16.48 -5.70
C GLY A 279 23.49 16.26 -5.39
N LEU A 280 23.91 16.48 -4.15
CA LEU A 280 25.29 16.24 -3.71
C LEU A 280 25.65 14.74 -3.77
N ILE A 281 24.74 13.85 -3.33
CA ILE A 281 24.97 12.40 -3.42
C ILE A 281 25.10 11.96 -4.88
N ILE A 282 24.22 12.44 -5.77
CA ILE A 282 24.25 12.12 -7.20
C ILE A 282 25.49 12.70 -7.88
N PHE A 283 25.97 13.86 -7.45
CA PHE A 283 27.21 14.45 -7.96
C PHE A 283 28.44 13.55 -7.72
N PHE A 284 28.54 12.93 -6.55
CA PHE A 284 29.61 11.97 -6.27
C PHE A 284 29.34 10.60 -6.90
N PHE A 285 28.08 10.18 -6.96
CA PHE A 285 27.66 8.88 -7.49
C PHE A 285 26.57 9.04 -8.56
N PRO A 286 26.93 9.40 -9.81
CA PRO A 286 25.98 9.58 -10.90
C PRO A 286 25.12 8.34 -11.19
N ALA A 287 25.61 7.14 -10.87
CA ALA A 287 24.88 5.88 -10.95
C ALA A 287 23.55 5.86 -10.16
N LEU A 288 23.38 6.79 -9.20
CA LEU A 288 22.16 6.90 -8.39
C LEU A 288 21.07 7.74 -9.07
N PHE A 289 21.38 8.41 -10.19
CA PHE A 289 20.44 9.26 -10.95
C PHE A 289 19.26 8.44 -11.49
N GLY A 290 18.04 8.88 -11.19
CA GLY A 290 16.82 8.26 -11.69
C GLY A 290 16.57 6.83 -11.18
N GLU A 291 15.92 6.03 -12.02
CA GLU A 291 15.44 4.68 -11.65
C GLU A 291 16.60 3.68 -11.49
N GLY A 292 17.60 3.75 -12.38
CA GLY A 292 18.76 2.87 -12.39
C GLY A 292 18.65 1.64 -13.30
N TYR A 293 17.67 1.57 -14.22
CA TYR A 293 17.53 0.41 -15.12
C TYR A 293 18.71 0.24 -16.09
N GLU A 294 19.31 1.32 -16.58
CA GLU A 294 20.52 1.24 -17.41
C GLU A 294 21.69 0.60 -16.65
N ALA A 295 21.85 0.95 -15.37
CA ALA A 295 22.85 0.36 -14.50
C ALA A 295 22.58 -1.12 -14.21
N ILE A 296 21.31 -1.49 -14.00
CA ILE A 296 20.90 -2.89 -13.83
C ILE A 296 21.23 -3.69 -15.10
N ASN A 297 20.86 -3.19 -16.28
CA ASN A 297 21.14 -3.83 -17.56
C ASN A 297 22.64 -3.97 -17.82
N SER A 298 23.41 -2.91 -17.61
CA SER A 298 24.87 -2.93 -17.78
C SER A 298 25.50 -3.98 -16.86
N SER A 299 25.12 -3.98 -15.58
CA SER A 299 25.63 -4.93 -14.61
C SER A 299 25.26 -6.39 -14.90
N LEU A 300 24.08 -6.66 -15.46
CA LEU A 300 23.67 -8.01 -15.89
C LEU A 300 24.41 -8.47 -17.14
N SER A 301 24.86 -7.55 -17.98
CA SER A 301 25.74 -7.82 -19.13
C SER A 301 27.22 -7.95 -18.76
N GLY A 302 27.57 -7.81 -17.47
CA GLY A 302 28.95 -7.84 -16.99
C GLY A 302 29.71 -6.51 -17.18
N ASP A 303 29.02 -5.44 -17.60
CA ASP A 303 29.58 -4.09 -17.74
C ASP A 303 29.36 -3.26 -16.47
N TYR A 304 30.46 -2.89 -15.80
CA TYR A 304 30.45 -2.07 -14.59
C TYR A 304 30.78 -0.60 -14.85
N SER A 305 30.88 -0.17 -16.12
CA SER A 305 31.24 1.19 -16.52
C SER A 305 30.30 2.25 -15.94
N TYR A 306 29.03 1.89 -15.70
CA TYR A 306 28.04 2.80 -15.12
C TYR A 306 28.43 3.32 -13.72
N LEU A 307 29.28 2.60 -12.96
CA LEU A 307 29.80 3.06 -11.65
C LEU A 307 30.78 4.24 -11.80
N PHE A 308 31.46 4.32 -12.94
CA PHE A 308 32.56 5.23 -13.20
C PHE A 308 32.16 6.38 -14.14
N ASN A 309 31.20 6.15 -15.03
CA ASN A 309 30.79 7.13 -16.02
C ASN A 309 30.34 8.45 -15.37
N ASN A 310 30.91 9.56 -15.84
CA ASN A 310 30.69 10.92 -15.33
C ASN A 310 31.04 11.11 -13.84
N SER A 311 31.73 10.17 -13.19
CA SER A 311 32.14 10.29 -11.79
C SER A 311 33.62 10.69 -11.67
N PHE A 312 33.98 11.26 -10.52
CA PHE A 312 35.38 11.56 -10.18
C PHE A 312 36.27 10.31 -10.12
N PHE A 313 35.65 9.13 -10.03
CA PHE A 313 36.35 7.86 -9.91
C PHE A 313 36.70 7.24 -11.27
N TYR A 314 36.31 7.87 -12.39
CA TYR A 314 36.60 7.39 -13.75
C TYR A 314 38.07 6.99 -14.00
N PRO A 315 39.10 7.71 -13.48
CA PRO A 315 40.49 7.31 -13.67
C PRO A 315 40.87 5.95 -13.06
N PHE A 316 40.08 5.45 -12.11
CA PHE A 316 40.33 4.19 -11.40
C PHE A 316 39.47 3.02 -11.92
N LYS A 317 38.87 3.15 -13.11
CA LYS A 317 37.96 2.15 -13.67
C LYS A 317 38.58 0.77 -13.89
N ASP A 318 39.90 0.73 -14.10
CA ASP A 318 40.64 -0.50 -14.39
C ASP A 318 41.06 -1.23 -13.09
N GLU A 319 40.90 -0.59 -11.93
CA GLU A 319 41.27 -1.14 -10.62
C GLU A 319 40.12 -1.98 -10.03
N PHE A 320 40.31 -3.30 -9.93
CA PHE A 320 39.31 -4.22 -9.37
C PHE A 320 38.80 -3.81 -7.99
N TRP A 321 39.70 -3.36 -7.11
CA TRP A 321 39.36 -2.93 -5.75
C TRP A 321 38.41 -1.72 -5.75
N MET A 322 38.54 -0.81 -6.71
CA MET A 322 37.62 0.32 -6.81
C MET A 322 36.22 -0.09 -7.24
N VAL A 323 36.08 -1.12 -8.08
CA VAL A 323 34.76 -1.69 -8.41
C VAL A 323 34.06 -2.18 -7.13
N VAL A 324 34.76 -2.93 -6.29
CA VAL A 324 34.20 -3.46 -5.03
C VAL A 324 33.80 -2.34 -4.08
N VAL A 325 34.67 -1.33 -3.91
CA VAL A 325 34.38 -0.17 -3.05
C VAL A 325 33.17 0.62 -3.58
N LEU A 326 33.11 0.90 -4.88
CA LEU A 326 31.99 1.62 -5.46
C LEU A 326 30.68 0.83 -5.37
N LEU A 327 30.70 -0.49 -5.55
CA LEU A 327 29.53 -1.34 -5.34
C LEU A 327 28.97 -1.19 -3.92
N ILE A 328 29.83 -1.25 -2.90
CA ILE A 328 29.44 -1.04 -1.50
C ILE A 328 28.82 0.36 -1.32
N LEU A 329 29.47 1.39 -1.86
CA LEU A 329 29.01 2.77 -1.74
C LEU A 329 27.66 3.00 -2.44
N VAL A 330 27.46 2.50 -3.66
CA VAL A 330 26.18 2.67 -4.37
C VAL A 330 25.06 1.88 -3.69
N ILE A 331 25.32 0.70 -3.13
CA ILE A 331 24.33 -0.04 -2.34
C ILE A 331 23.94 0.79 -1.11
N PHE A 332 24.93 1.32 -0.38
CA PHE A 332 24.71 2.13 0.82
C PHE A 332 23.95 3.42 0.50
N PHE A 333 24.38 4.19 -0.50
CA PHE A 333 23.80 5.49 -0.83
C PHE A 333 22.49 5.39 -1.61
N LYS A 334 22.17 4.29 -2.31
CA LYS A 334 20.92 4.19 -3.08
C LYS A 334 19.68 4.30 -2.19
N VAL A 335 19.64 3.62 -1.05
CA VAL A 335 18.51 3.75 -0.13
C VAL A 335 18.43 5.15 0.48
N ILE A 336 19.57 5.77 0.79
CA ILE A 336 19.64 7.13 1.32
C ILE A 336 19.08 8.12 0.30
N ALA A 337 19.56 8.08 -0.95
CA ALA A 337 19.08 8.92 -2.04
C ALA A 337 17.58 8.74 -2.30
N SER A 338 17.10 7.50 -2.30
CA SER A 338 15.68 7.18 -2.48
C SER A 338 14.83 7.76 -1.34
N SER A 339 15.28 7.58 -0.10
CA SER A 339 14.57 8.05 1.10
C SER A 339 14.54 9.56 1.21
N ILE A 340 15.63 10.24 0.84
CA ILE A 340 15.71 11.69 0.74
C ILE A 340 14.74 12.20 -0.33
N THR A 341 14.69 11.53 -1.50
CA THR A 341 13.75 11.90 -2.58
C THR A 341 12.30 11.89 -2.08
N PHE A 342 11.90 10.83 -1.37
CA PHE A 342 10.57 10.75 -0.76
C PHE A 342 10.35 11.80 0.34
N GLY A 343 11.33 11.95 1.25
CA GLY A 343 11.26 12.90 2.36
C GLY A 343 11.14 14.36 1.91
N ALA A 344 11.78 14.70 0.79
CA ALA A 344 11.74 16.02 0.17
C ALA A 344 10.38 16.36 -0.49
N GLY A 345 9.51 15.37 -0.67
CA GLY A 345 8.21 15.52 -1.34
C GLY A 345 8.15 14.96 -2.77
N GLY A 346 9.19 14.23 -3.20
CA GLY A 346 9.18 13.52 -4.48
C GLY A 346 8.20 12.36 -4.50
N VAL A 347 7.63 12.07 -5.67
CA VAL A 347 6.68 10.98 -5.89
C VAL A 347 7.33 9.89 -6.74
N GLY A 348 7.32 8.65 -6.25
CA GLY A 348 7.96 7.51 -6.89
C GLY A 348 7.66 6.19 -6.18
N GLY A 349 8.41 5.15 -6.52
CA GLY A 349 8.36 3.81 -5.93
C GLY A 349 9.73 3.35 -5.42
N ILE A 350 9.73 2.43 -4.46
CA ILE A 350 10.97 1.82 -3.91
C ILE A 350 11.42 0.59 -4.71
N PHE A 351 10.63 0.18 -5.71
CA PHE A 351 10.79 -1.08 -6.42
C PHE A 351 12.08 -1.09 -7.26
N ALA A 352 12.29 -0.11 -8.15
CA ALA A 352 13.54 0.03 -8.89
C ALA A 352 14.79 0.20 -7.99
N PRO A 353 14.82 1.05 -6.95
CA PRO A 353 15.93 1.09 -6.00
C PRO A 353 16.26 -0.26 -5.35
N THR A 354 15.24 -1.07 -5.06
CA THR A 354 15.43 -2.41 -4.48
C THR A 354 16.06 -3.37 -5.48
N LEU A 355 15.61 -3.36 -6.74
CA LEU A 355 16.23 -4.14 -7.83
C LEU A 355 17.69 -3.71 -8.06
N PHE A 356 17.95 -2.41 -8.10
CA PHE A 356 19.30 -1.85 -8.27
C PHE A 356 20.24 -2.33 -7.15
N MET A 357 19.79 -2.26 -5.89
CA MET A 357 20.59 -2.76 -4.78
C MET A 357 20.78 -4.28 -4.85
N GLY A 358 19.77 -5.02 -5.32
CA GLY A 358 19.86 -6.48 -5.45
C GLY A 358 20.85 -6.96 -6.50
N VAL A 359 20.85 -6.35 -7.69
CA VAL A 359 21.87 -6.62 -8.71
C VAL A 359 23.26 -6.39 -8.14
N ASN A 360 23.46 -5.23 -7.53
CA ASN A 360 24.78 -4.85 -7.03
C ASN A 360 25.23 -5.67 -5.83
N ALA A 361 24.31 -6.06 -4.94
CA ALA A 361 24.59 -6.98 -3.85
C ALA A 361 24.99 -8.36 -4.38
N GLY A 362 24.31 -8.87 -5.41
CA GLY A 362 24.65 -10.12 -6.06
C GLY A 362 26.01 -10.10 -6.72
N VAL A 363 26.33 -9.04 -7.48
CA VAL A 363 27.66 -8.84 -8.07
C VAL A 363 28.73 -8.76 -7.00
N LEU A 364 28.51 -7.94 -5.97
CA LEU A 364 29.44 -7.75 -4.86
C LEU A 364 29.74 -9.09 -4.17
N PHE A 365 28.69 -9.86 -3.85
CA PHE A 365 28.82 -11.17 -3.22
C PHE A 365 29.67 -12.12 -4.07
N ALA A 366 29.34 -12.26 -5.36
CA ALA A 366 30.06 -13.15 -6.27
C ALA A 366 31.53 -12.74 -6.44
N LYS A 367 31.81 -11.45 -6.63
CA LYS A 367 33.18 -10.93 -6.75
C LYS A 367 34.00 -11.17 -5.47
N ILE A 368 33.40 -11.01 -4.29
CA ILE A 368 34.09 -11.29 -3.01
C ILE A 368 34.44 -12.78 -2.93
N VAL A 369 33.48 -13.68 -3.20
CA VAL A 369 33.71 -15.14 -3.15
C VAL A 369 34.82 -15.57 -4.13
N GLN A 370 34.81 -15.03 -5.35
CA GLN A 370 35.87 -15.27 -6.33
C GLN A 370 37.23 -14.75 -5.84
N SER A 371 37.28 -13.53 -5.31
CA SER A 371 38.53 -12.90 -4.83
C SER A 371 39.17 -13.64 -3.65
N LEU A 372 38.35 -14.32 -2.83
CA LEU A 372 38.81 -15.17 -1.74
C LEU A 372 39.28 -16.57 -2.21
N GLY A 373 39.14 -16.87 -3.51
CA GLY A 373 39.52 -18.17 -4.07
C GLY A 373 38.63 -19.34 -3.65
N LEU A 374 37.44 -19.07 -3.10
CA LEU A 374 36.54 -20.11 -2.58
C LEU A 374 35.84 -20.89 -3.69
N ARG A 375 35.31 -20.19 -4.69
CA ARG A 375 34.59 -20.75 -5.84
C ARG A 375 34.51 -19.73 -6.97
N ASN A 376 34.65 -20.17 -8.21
CA ASN A 376 34.42 -19.31 -9.37
C ASN A 376 32.92 -19.26 -9.71
N LEU A 377 32.19 -18.34 -9.09
CA LEU A 377 30.75 -18.18 -9.28
C LEU A 377 30.42 -17.39 -10.55
N GLU A 378 29.30 -17.69 -11.20
CA GLU A 378 28.82 -16.88 -12.32
C GLU A 378 28.23 -15.54 -11.84
N VAL A 379 28.99 -14.47 -11.96
CA VAL A 379 28.64 -13.15 -11.39
C VAL A 379 27.28 -12.66 -11.89
N ASN A 380 26.97 -12.87 -13.16
CA ASN A 380 25.73 -12.41 -13.78
C ASN A 380 24.51 -13.17 -13.25
N ASN A 381 24.65 -14.48 -12.97
CA ASN A 381 23.59 -15.27 -12.32
C ASN A 381 23.35 -14.78 -10.89
N PHE A 382 24.43 -14.55 -10.12
CA PHE A 382 24.31 -14.04 -8.75
C PHE A 382 23.74 -12.62 -8.68
N ALA A 383 24.06 -11.76 -9.65
CA ALA A 383 23.44 -10.43 -9.80
C ALA A 383 21.92 -10.55 -9.96
N LEU A 384 21.48 -11.43 -10.87
CA LEU A 384 20.07 -11.67 -11.12
C LEU A 384 19.35 -12.25 -9.89
N ILE A 385 19.95 -13.26 -9.24
CA ILE A 385 19.40 -13.90 -8.05
C ILE A 385 19.36 -12.92 -6.86
N GLY A 386 20.35 -12.02 -6.77
CA GLY A 386 20.41 -10.95 -5.77
C GLY A 386 19.23 -9.98 -5.86
N MET A 387 18.72 -9.70 -7.06
CA MET A 387 17.48 -8.92 -7.24
C MET A 387 16.27 -9.59 -6.57
N ALA A 388 16.10 -10.90 -6.78
CA ALA A 388 14.98 -11.63 -6.21
C ALA A 388 15.08 -11.66 -4.68
N GLY A 389 16.29 -11.88 -4.15
CA GLY A 389 16.57 -11.80 -2.72
C GLY A 389 16.19 -10.44 -2.12
N MET A 390 16.61 -9.34 -2.75
CA MET A 390 16.28 -8.00 -2.26
C MET A 390 14.77 -7.67 -2.35
N ILE A 391 14.10 -8.04 -3.44
CA ILE A 391 12.64 -7.82 -3.57
C ILE A 391 11.87 -8.63 -2.53
N ALA A 392 12.21 -9.90 -2.36
CA ALA A 392 11.60 -10.77 -1.36
C ALA A 392 11.79 -10.20 0.06
N GLY A 393 13.00 -9.74 0.37
CA GLY A 393 13.36 -9.16 1.66
C GLY A 393 12.67 -7.82 1.93
N VAL A 394 12.77 -6.83 1.04
CA VAL A 394 12.24 -5.47 1.30
C VAL A 394 10.71 -5.44 1.27
N LEU A 395 10.10 -6.20 0.35
CA LEU A 395 8.65 -6.20 0.17
C LEU A 395 7.92 -7.23 1.03
N HIS A 396 8.65 -8.16 1.65
CA HIS A 396 8.09 -9.35 2.31
C HIS A 396 7.23 -10.19 1.35
N ALA A 397 7.69 -10.30 0.10
CA ALA A 397 6.96 -10.90 -1.01
C ALA A 397 7.85 -11.87 -1.81
N PRO A 398 8.18 -13.05 -1.23
CA PRO A 398 9.09 -14.00 -1.85
C PRO A 398 8.61 -14.53 -3.21
N LEU A 399 7.32 -14.80 -3.38
CA LEU A 399 6.80 -15.31 -4.65
C LEU A 399 6.87 -14.23 -5.74
N THR A 400 6.57 -12.99 -5.37
CA THR A 400 6.70 -11.83 -6.25
C THR A 400 8.13 -11.66 -6.73
N GLY A 401 9.12 -11.70 -5.82
CA GLY A 401 10.53 -11.61 -6.18
C GLY A 401 10.96 -12.72 -7.12
N LEU A 402 10.58 -13.97 -6.81
CA LEU A 402 10.87 -15.15 -7.64
C LEU A 402 10.31 -15.00 -9.06
N PHE A 403 9.00 -14.83 -9.20
CA PHE A 403 8.34 -14.80 -10.51
C PHE A 403 8.69 -13.55 -11.31
N LEU A 404 8.90 -12.41 -10.64
CA LEU A 404 9.32 -11.20 -11.34
C LEU A 404 10.67 -11.41 -12.02
N ILE A 405 11.67 -11.87 -11.27
CA ILE A 405 12.99 -12.03 -11.85
C ILE A 405 13.00 -13.15 -12.90
N ALA A 406 12.24 -14.24 -12.70
CA ALA A 406 12.09 -15.29 -13.71
C ALA A 406 11.44 -14.76 -15.01
N ASP A 407 10.35 -14.00 -14.92
CA ASP A 407 9.65 -13.43 -16.09
C ASP A 407 10.53 -12.43 -16.85
N ILE A 408 11.12 -11.45 -16.16
CA ILE A 408 11.81 -10.34 -16.81
C ILE A 408 13.19 -10.72 -17.38
N SER A 409 13.72 -11.88 -17.03
CA SER A 409 15.00 -12.37 -17.54
C SER A 409 14.85 -13.51 -18.54
N GLY A 410 13.66 -14.09 -18.67
CA GLY A 410 13.46 -15.36 -19.39
C GLY A 410 14.12 -16.57 -18.69
N GLY A 411 14.71 -16.37 -17.51
CA GLY A 411 15.57 -17.31 -16.80
C GLY A 411 14.81 -18.28 -15.89
N TYR A 412 13.72 -18.90 -16.37
CA TYR A 412 13.05 -20.00 -15.64
C TYR A 412 13.99 -21.20 -15.34
N GLN A 413 15.16 -21.22 -15.96
CA GLN A 413 16.24 -22.14 -15.66
C GLN A 413 16.85 -21.94 -14.26
N LEU A 414 16.88 -20.71 -13.74
CA LEU A 414 17.41 -20.37 -12.41
C LEU A 414 16.33 -20.38 -11.31
N PHE A 415 15.19 -21.04 -11.57
CA PHE A 415 14.04 -21.01 -10.67
C PHE A 415 14.36 -21.54 -9.25
N VAL A 416 15.15 -22.61 -9.16
CA VAL A 416 15.55 -23.19 -7.86
C VAL A 416 16.46 -22.24 -7.06
N PRO A 417 17.57 -21.71 -7.60
CA PRO A 417 18.36 -20.67 -6.94
C PRO A 417 17.54 -19.46 -6.50
N LEU A 418 16.70 -18.93 -7.39
CA LEU A 418 15.82 -17.79 -7.10
C LEU A 418 14.92 -18.08 -5.90
N MET A 419 14.30 -19.27 -5.87
CA MET A 419 13.39 -19.70 -4.81
C MET A 419 14.13 -19.82 -3.47
N ILE A 420 15.33 -20.41 -3.46
CA ILE A 420 16.16 -20.54 -2.26
C ILE A 420 16.53 -19.15 -1.73
N THR A 421 17.15 -18.30 -2.55
CA THR A 421 17.61 -16.99 -2.11
C THR A 421 16.46 -16.09 -1.67
N ALA A 422 15.34 -16.04 -2.42
CA ALA A 422 14.17 -15.26 -2.06
C ALA A 422 13.56 -15.70 -0.71
N THR A 423 13.42 -17.01 -0.51
CA THR A 423 12.85 -17.57 0.72
C THR A 423 13.74 -17.30 1.93
N ILE A 424 15.05 -17.51 1.78
CA ILE A 424 16.03 -17.28 2.87
C ILE A 424 16.15 -15.79 3.18
N SER A 425 16.14 -14.91 2.17
CA SER A 425 16.14 -13.46 2.39
C SER A 425 14.90 -13.00 3.15
N TYR A 426 13.71 -13.49 2.76
CA TYR A 426 12.47 -13.23 3.48
C TYR A 426 12.50 -13.77 4.92
N ALA A 427 12.99 -15.00 5.12
CA ALA A 427 13.13 -15.56 6.47
C ALA A 427 14.07 -14.73 7.34
N THR A 428 15.20 -14.27 6.77
CA THR A 428 16.20 -13.47 7.46
C THR A 428 15.64 -12.13 7.89
N VAL A 429 15.05 -11.34 6.97
CA VAL A 429 14.50 -10.02 7.32
C VAL A 429 13.38 -10.11 8.36
N LYS A 430 12.55 -11.16 8.31
CA LYS A 430 11.42 -11.35 9.24
C LYS A 430 11.85 -11.56 10.69
N THR A 431 13.10 -11.95 10.93
CA THR A 431 13.67 -12.01 12.29
C THR A 431 13.97 -10.61 12.87
N PHE A 432 14.17 -9.60 12.02
CA PHE A 432 14.49 -8.23 12.43
C PHE A 432 13.31 -7.26 12.28
N GLU A 433 12.50 -7.42 11.23
CA GLU A 433 11.40 -6.51 10.88
C GLU A 433 10.09 -7.30 10.74
N THR A 434 9.06 -6.86 11.46
CA THR A 434 7.75 -7.54 11.47
C THR A 434 6.86 -7.16 10.28
N HIS A 435 7.06 -5.97 9.74
CA HIS A 435 6.24 -5.39 8.68
C HIS A 435 7.13 -5.00 7.49
N SER A 436 6.61 -5.14 6.27
CA SER A 436 7.31 -4.69 5.07
C SER A 436 7.34 -3.17 4.98
N VAL A 437 8.20 -2.64 4.10
CA VAL A 437 8.30 -1.18 3.88
C VAL A 437 6.96 -0.55 3.47
N TYR A 438 6.07 -1.30 2.80
CA TYR A 438 4.74 -0.79 2.42
C TYR A 438 3.72 -0.81 3.55
N THR A 439 3.83 -1.74 4.50
CA THR A 439 2.84 -1.92 5.57
C THR A 439 3.25 -1.26 6.88
N ILE A 440 4.54 -1.02 7.10
CA ILE A 440 5.07 -0.48 8.36
C ILE A 440 4.48 0.88 8.75
N GLN A 441 4.26 1.78 7.78
CA GLN A 441 3.65 3.10 8.05
C GLN A 441 2.17 2.98 8.41
N LEU A 442 1.44 2.08 7.74
CA LEU A 442 0.03 1.80 8.02
C LEU A 442 -0.13 1.11 9.38
N ALA A 443 0.75 0.17 9.72
CA ALA A 443 0.76 -0.52 11.00
C ALA A 443 0.99 0.46 12.15
N ARG A 444 1.97 1.37 12.04
CA ARG A 444 2.23 2.43 13.04
C ARG A 444 1.03 3.33 13.30
N ARG A 445 0.18 3.55 12.28
CA ARG A 445 -1.05 4.35 12.39
C ARG A 445 -2.29 3.55 12.79
N LYS A 446 -2.16 2.23 13.03
CA LYS A 446 -3.30 1.29 13.21
C LYS A 446 -4.29 1.32 12.03
N GLU A 447 -3.76 1.57 10.83
CA GLU A 447 -4.51 1.72 9.58
C GLU A 447 -4.46 0.49 8.66
N LEU A 448 -3.65 -0.50 9.00
CA LEU A 448 -3.45 -1.72 8.22
C LEU A 448 -4.56 -2.74 8.50
N MET A 449 -5.13 -3.36 7.43
CA MET A 449 -5.93 -4.58 7.57
C MET A 449 -4.97 -5.74 7.82
N THR A 450 -5.21 -6.50 8.88
CA THR A 450 -4.46 -7.71 9.19
C THR A 450 -4.99 -8.90 8.40
N HIS A 451 -4.28 -10.03 8.39
CA HIS A 451 -4.85 -11.30 7.89
C HIS A 451 -5.99 -11.82 8.78
N ASP A 452 -6.17 -11.23 9.96
CA ASP A 452 -7.27 -11.50 10.86
C ASP A 452 -8.57 -10.87 10.32
N LYS A 453 -9.44 -11.74 9.77
CA LYS A 453 -10.74 -11.36 9.20
C LYS A 453 -11.65 -10.69 10.23
N ASP A 454 -11.51 -11.04 11.50
CA ASP A 454 -12.36 -10.51 12.57
C ASP A 454 -11.98 -9.04 12.85
N GLN A 455 -10.68 -8.74 12.93
CA GLN A 455 -10.20 -7.36 13.04
C GLN A 455 -10.59 -6.51 11.84
N ASN A 456 -10.54 -7.08 10.63
CA ASN A 456 -10.90 -6.37 9.41
C ASN A 456 -12.36 -5.94 9.41
N VAL A 457 -13.29 -6.84 9.78
CA VAL A 457 -14.71 -6.53 9.89
C VAL A 457 -14.97 -5.46 10.93
N LEU A 458 -14.37 -5.60 12.12
CA LEU A 458 -14.52 -4.60 13.20
C LEU A 458 -14.00 -3.23 12.76
N SER A 459 -12.89 -3.16 12.03
CA SER A 459 -12.31 -1.89 11.57
C SER A 459 -13.18 -1.11 10.57
N LEU A 460 -14.11 -1.79 9.88
CA LEU A 460 -15.03 -1.20 8.90
C LEU A 460 -16.39 -0.81 9.52
N MET A 461 -16.73 -1.37 10.68
CA MET A 461 -17.92 -1.02 11.43
C MET A 461 -17.74 0.36 12.07
N ARG A 462 -18.82 1.14 12.15
CA ARG A 462 -18.84 2.43 12.85
C ARG A 462 -19.95 2.43 13.88
N VAL A 463 -19.63 2.80 15.11
CA VAL A 463 -20.59 2.92 16.22
C VAL A 463 -21.80 3.74 15.80
N THR A 464 -21.57 4.88 15.14
CA THR A 464 -22.60 5.81 14.67
C THR A 464 -23.69 5.18 13.79
N LYS A 465 -23.40 4.08 13.10
CA LYS A 465 -24.38 3.36 12.25
C LYS A 465 -25.15 2.27 12.99
N LEU A 466 -24.73 1.94 14.21
CA LEU A 466 -25.28 0.88 15.05
C LEU A 466 -26.08 1.43 16.24
N ILE A 467 -26.11 2.76 16.43
CA ILE A 467 -26.86 3.41 17.49
C ILE A 467 -28.37 3.18 17.28
N GLU A 468 -28.97 2.52 18.24
CA GLU A 468 -30.40 2.31 18.40
C GLU A 468 -31.00 3.45 19.23
N LYS A 469 -32.09 4.05 18.75
CA LYS A 469 -32.75 5.24 19.34
C LYS A 469 -34.15 4.97 19.89
N ASP A 470 -34.55 3.70 19.96
CA ASP A 470 -35.86 3.24 20.42
C ASP A 470 -35.89 2.97 21.95
N PHE A 471 -34.91 3.51 22.68
CA PHE A 471 -34.89 3.48 24.14
C PHE A 471 -35.57 4.74 24.67
N ASN A 472 -36.60 4.56 25.48
CA ASN A 472 -37.31 5.68 26.08
C ASN A 472 -36.47 6.32 27.19
N THR A 473 -36.51 7.66 27.22
CA THR A 473 -35.83 8.48 28.21
C THR A 473 -36.80 8.96 29.29
N VAL A 474 -36.31 9.17 30.50
CA VAL A 474 -37.04 9.72 31.63
C VAL A 474 -36.16 10.73 32.35
N ASN A 475 -36.75 11.78 32.92
CA ASN A 475 -36.00 12.77 33.68
C ASN A 475 -35.63 12.23 35.08
N SER A 476 -34.48 12.61 35.62
CA SER A 476 -34.05 12.21 36.97
C SER A 476 -35.01 12.62 38.09
N ASP A 477 -35.70 13.76 37.94
CA ASP A 477 -36.65 14.28 38.92
C ASP A 477 -38.10 13.82 38.67
N ALA A 478 -38.32 12.96 37.66
CA ALA A 478 -39.62 12.34 37.45
C ALA A 478 -39.97 11.36 38.58
N THR A 479 -41.26 11.16 38.81
CA THR A 479 -41.75 10.21 39.83
C THR A 479 -41.88 8.80 39.26
N LEU A 480 -42.05 7.80 40.13
CA LEU A 480 -42.35 6.43 39.73
C LEU A 480 -43.64 6.36 38.88
N GLY A 481 -44.64 7.19 39.17
CA GLY A 481 -45.86 7.26 38.38
C GLY A 481 -45.60 7.69 36.93
N ASP A 482 -44.70 8.66 36.73
CA ASP A 482 -44.30 9.10 35.39
C ASP A 482 -43.47 8.05 34.67
N LEU A 483 -42.57 7.37 35.39
CA LEU A 483 -41.83 6.23 34.85
C LEU A 483 -42.76 5.10 34.39
N VAL A 484 -43.83 4.78 35.14
CA VAL A 484 -44.83 3.77 34.74
C VAL A 484 -45.55 4.16 33.46
N LYS A 485 -45.88 5.45 33.25
CA LYS A 485 -46.47 5.92 31.97
C LYS A 485 -45.51 5.69 30.80
N VAL A 486 -44.21 5.92 31.01
CA VAL A 486 -43.18 5.66 29.99
C VAL A 486 -43.05 4.15 29.73
N ILE A 487 -43.04 3.32 30.78
CA ILE A 487 -42.99 1.85 30.68
C ILE A 487 -44.18 1.33 29.86
N ALA A 488 -45.37 1.87 30.06
CA ALA A 488 -46.59 1.40 29.40
C ALA A 488 -46.55 1.51 27.86
N ILE A 489 -45.77 2.44 27.32
CA ILE A 489 -45.62 2.66 25.87
C ILE A 489 -44.28 2.16 25.32
N ALA A 490 -43.37 1.71 26.17
CA ALA A 490 -42.02 1.33 25.78
C ALA A 490 -41.96 -0.09 25.21
N HIS A 491 -41.04 -0.28 24.27
CA HIS A 491 -40.75 -1.60 23.67
C HIS A 491 -39.50 -2.26 24.26
N ARG A 492 -38.75 -1.54 25.11
CA ARG A 492 -37.50 -1.99 25.72
C ARG A 492 -37.65 -2.03 27.25
N ASN A 493 -36.91 -2.93 27.88
CA ASN A 493 -36.92 -3.12 29.35
C ASN A 493 -35.87 -2.28 30.09
N ILE A 494 -35.25 -1.31 29.40
CA ILE A 494 -34.23 -0.40 29.95
C ILE A 494 -34.65 1.01 29.61
N PHE A 495 -34.69 1.86 30.64
CA PHE A 495 -35.08 3.26 30.57
C PHE A 495 -33.88 4.12 30.87
N ILE A 496 -33.65 5.14 30.03
CA ILE A 496 -32.49 5.99 30.12
C ILE A 496 -32.82 7.22 30.94
N VAL A 497 -32.05 7.49 31.97
CA VAL A 497 -32.25 8.66 32.83
C VAL A 497 -31.34 9.79 32.34
N ILE A 498 -31.96 10.93 32.04
CA ILE A 498 -31.29 12.15 31.58
C ILE A 498 -31.74 13.36 32.40
N ASP A 499 -30.96 14.41 32.40
CA ASP A 499 -31.37 15.74 32.91
C ASP A 499 -32.06 16.58 31.81
N GLU A 500 -32.39 17.84 32.14
CA GLU A 500 -33.02 18.78 31.21
C GLU A 500 -32.11 19.16 30.01
N GLU A 501 -30.79 19.02 30.15
CA GLU A 501 -29.80 19.33 29.11
C GLU A 501 -29.39 18.11 28.26
N ASN A 502 -30.06 16.96 28.47
CA ASN A 502 -29.80 15.66 27.85
C ASN A 502 -28.45 15.04 28.26
N ASN A 503 -27.90 15.41 29.43
CA ASN A 503 -26.77 14.70 30.01
C ASN A 503 -27.23 13.38 30.63
N PHE A 504 -26.44 12.33 30.41
CA PHE A 504 -26.76 11.00 30.89
C PHE A 504 -26.50 10.86 32.40
N GLN A 505 -27.52 10.46 33.15
CA GLN A 505 -27.45 10.32 34.62
C GLN A 505 -27.46 8.85 35.08
N GLY A 506 -28.09 7.95 34.31
CA GLY A 506 -28.13 6.53 34.66
C GLY A 506 -29.14 5.73 33.83
N ILE A 507 -29.38 4.49 34.24
CA ILE A 507 -30.41 3.64 33.66
C ILE A 507 -31.31 3.04 34.75
N VAL A 508 -32.57 2.81 34.42
CA VAL A 508 -33.49 2.00 35.23
C VAL A 508 -33.86 0.76 34.44
N LYS A 509 -33.74 -0.42 35.06
CA LYS A 509 -34.22 -1.67 34.44
C LYS A 509 -35.60 -1.99 34.95
N LEU A 510 -36.44 -2.53 34.06
CA LEU A 510 -37.80 -2.95 34.41
C LEU A 510 -37.80 -3.99 35.54
N ASP A 511 -36.83 -4.91 35.55
CA ASP A 511 -36.74 -5.97 36.57
C ASP A 511 -36.48 -5.39 37.98
N ASP A 512 -35.69 -4.31 38.09
CA ASP A 512 -35.30 -3.71 39.37
C ASP A 512 -36.49 -2.98 40.05
N ILE A 513 -37.52 -2.63 39.28
CA ILE A 513 -38.69 -1.86 39.76
C ILE A 513 -40.01 -2.65 39.67
N ARG A 514 -39.98 -3.90 39.21
CA ARG A 514 -41.19 -4.70 38.94
C ARG A 514 -42.09 -4.88 40.16
N GLU A 515 -41.51 -4.98 41.35
CA GLU A 515 -42.28 -5.16 42.60
C GLU A 515 -42.96 -3.87 43.07
N ILE A 516 -42.32 -2.71 42.82
CA ILE A 516 -42.79 -1.41 43.28
C ILE A 516 -43.71 -0.73 42.26
N MET A 517 -43.59 -1.05 40.97
CA MET A 517 -44.38 -0.42 39.90
C MET A 517 -45.87 -0.69 40.00
N PHE A 518 -46.29 -1.75 40.70
CA PHE A 518 -47.70 -2.09 40.93
C PHE A 518 -48.23 -1.60 42.29
N GLN A 519 -47.51 -0.70 42.98
CA GLN A 519 -47.90 -0.15 44.27
C GLN A 519 -48.26 1.34 44.10
N PRO A 520 -49.55 1.69 43.86
CA PRO A 520 -49.97 3.08 43.58
C PRO A 520 -49.58 4.06 44.69
N GLU A 521 -49.54 3.60 45.94
CA GLU A 521 -49.09 4.32 47.14
C GLU A 521 -47.69 4.97 47.01
N LYS A 522 -46.85 4.44 46.11
CA LYS A 522 -45.46 4.87 45.89
C LYS A 522 -45.28 5.82 44.70
N TYR A 523 -46.33 6.03 43.90
CA TYR A 523 -46.20 6.73 42.62
C TYR A 523 -45.71 8.17 42.76
N ASP A 524 -46.14 8.86 43.83
CA ASP A 524 -45.76 10.25 44.09
C ASP A 524 -44.63 10.40 45.13
N LYS A 525 -44.12 9.28 45.68
CA LYS A 525 -43.15 9.26 46.79
C LYS A 525 -41.76 8.81 46.39
N VAL A 526 -41.63 8.05 45.30
CA VAL A 526 -40.37 7.49 44.82
C VAL A 526 -39.96 8.23 43.55
N PHE A 527 -38.74 8.76 43.53
CA PHE A 527 -38.18 9.45 42.35
C PHE A 527 -37.30 8.54 41.52
N VAL A 528 -37.18 8.82 40.23
CA VAL A 528 -36.34 8.05 39.29
C VAL A 528 -34.87 8.08 39.69
N ARG A 529 -34.36 9.21 40.20
CA ARG A 529 -33.00 9.33 40.73
C ARG A 529 -32.67 8.34 41.86
N ASP A 530 -33.67 7.88 42.60
CA ASP A 530 -33.48 6.91 43.69
C ASP A 530 -33.47 5.46 43.18
N LEU A 531 -33.92 5.24 41.94
CA LEU A 531 -34.06 3.94 41.29
C LEU A 531 -32.99 3.67 40.23
N MET A 532 -32.29 4.72 39.79
CA MET A 532 -31.32 4.63 38.71
C MET A 532 -30.00 3.99 39.15
N ILE A 533 -29.38 3.27 38.23
CA ILE A 533 -28.05 2.68 38.40
C ILE A 533 -27.14 3.28 37.35
N ILE A 534 -25.94 3.70 37.77
CA ILE A 534 -24.91 4.18 36.84
C ILE A 534 -24.24 2.94 36.21
N PRO A 535 -24.31 2.78 34.87
CA PRO A 535 -23.63 1.66 34.23
C PRO A 535 -22.11 1.83 34.31
N GLU A 536 -21.42 0.75 34.68
CA GLU A 536 -19.95 0.71 34.78
C GLU A 536 -19.25 0.93 33.44
N VAL A 537 -19.93 0.59 32.34
CA VAL A 537 -19.38 0.63 30.99
C VAL A 537 -20.31 1.42 30.07
N VAL A 538 -19.75 2.46 29.45
CA VAL A 538 -20.39 3.28 28.41
C VAL A 538 -19.50 3.34 27.18
N ILE A 539 -20.08 3.64 26.02
CA ILE A 539 -19.40 3.77 24.73
C ILE A 539 -19.31 5.26 24.36
N GLN A 540 -18.16 5.72 23.87
CA GLN A 540 -18.06 7.05 23.28
C GLN A 540 -18.45 7.03 21.79
N HIS A 541 -19.06 8.10 21.31
CA HIS A 541 -19.60 8.19 19.95
C HIS A 541 -18.56 7.95 18.84
N ASP A 542 -17.31 8.30 19.07
CA ASP A 542 -16.16 8.15 18.16
C ASP A 542 -15.27 6.94 18.47
N GLU A 543 -15.67 6.09 19.41
CA GLU A 543 -14.90 4.94 19.85
C GLU A 543 -14.75 3.88 18.76
N SER A 544 -13.63 3.14 18.79
CA SER A 544 -13.39 2.09 17.82
C SER A 544 -14.27 0.87 18.10
N MET A 545 -14.73 0.19 17.05
CA MET A 545 -15.56 -1.01 17.22
C MET A 545 -14.81 -2.19 17.83
N ALA A 546 -13.48 -2.20 17.78
CA ALA A 546 -12.66 -3.18 18.48
C ALA A 546 -12.76 -2.98 20.00
N ASP A 547 -12.65 -1.73 20.46
CA ASP A 547 -12.77 -1.40 21.89
C ASP A 547 -14.22 -1.63 22.39
N VAL A 548 -15.21 -1.32 21.55
CA VAL A 548 -16.62 -1.63 21.81
C VAL A 548 -16.82 -3.14 21.95
N ALA A 549 -16.24 -3.95 21.05
CA ALA A 549 -16.34 -5.40 21.11
C ALA A 549 -15.66 -5.96 22.38
N SER A 550 -14.50 -5.43 22.79
CA SER A 550 -13.86 -5.83 24.04
C SER A 550 -14.70 -5.46 25.26
N LYS A 551 -15.37 -4.29 25.25
CA LYS A 551 -16.31 -3.91 26.32
C LYS A 551 -17.44 -4.93 26.49
N TYR A 552 -17.98 -5.51 25.42
CA TYR A 552 -18.96 -6.62 25.51
C TYR A 552 -18.36 -7.98 25.89
N GLN A 553 -17.05 -8.18 25.79
CA GLN A 553 -16.41 -9.42 26.23
C GLN A 553 -16.23 -9.44 27.75
N TYR A 554 -15.90 -8.30 28.35
CA TYR A 554 -15.73 -8.17 29.81
C TYR A 554 -17.00 -7.71 30.53
N SER A 555 -18.03 -7.26 29.79
CA SER A 555 -19.34 -6.86 30.33
C SER A 555 -20.40 -7.93 30.03
N ASP A 556 -21.11 -8.38 31.06
CA ASP A 556 -22.27 -9.26 30.91
C ASP A 556 -23.56 -8.54 30.43
N LYS A 557 -23.45 -7.27 30.00
CA LYS A 557 -24.61 -6.46 29.60
C LYS A 557 -24.94 -6.65 28.12
N PHE A 558 -26.24 -6.72 27.82
CA PHE A 558 -26.75 -6.86 26.45
C PHE A 558 -26.83 -5.54 25.68
N ASN A 559 -26.96 -4.41 26.40
CA ASN A 559 -27.05 -3.07 25.83
C ASN A 559 -26.06 -2.15 26.55
N LEU A 560 -25.33 -1.34 25.79
CA LEU A 560 -24.42 -0.32 26.31
C LEU A 560 -24.87 1.06 25.82
N VAL A 561 -24.78 2.04 26.71
CA VAL A 561 -25.16 3.43 26.42
C VAL A 561 -24.08 4.11 25.61
N VAL A 562 -24.46 4.89 24.60
CA VAL A 562 -23.56 5.70 23.78
C VAL A 562 -23.68 7.17 24.17
N LEU A 563 -22.53 7.77 24.49
CA LEU A 563 -22.41 9.17 24.88
C LEU A 563 -21.60 9.96 23.85
N ASN A 564 -21.93 11.24 23.73
CA ASN A 564 -21.12 12.21 23.02
C ASN A 564 -20.90 13.42 23.94
N GLU A 565 -19.68 13.60 24.44
CA GLU A 565 -19.36 14.67 25.40
C GLU A 565 -20.32 14.70 26.61
N GLY A 566 -20.67 13.50 27.13
CA GLY A 566 -21.60 13.35 28.26
C GLY A 566 -23.09 13.32 27.90
N LYS A 567 -23.46 13.68 26.66
CA LYS A 567 -24.85 13.68 26.19
C LYS A 567 -25.29 12.32 25.68
N TYR A 568 -26.51 11.92 26.02
CA TYR A 568 -27.09 10.66 25.56
C TYR A 568 -27.38 10.70 24.05
N CYS A 569 -26.87 9.71 23.31
CA CYS A 569 -27.04 9.59 21.85
C CYS A 569 -27.91 8.40 21.43
N GLY A 570 -28.04 7.40 22.30
CA GLY A 570 -28.69 6.13 22.02
C GLY A 570 -28.00 4.98 22.74
N CYS A 571 -28.39 3.75 22.43
CA CYS A 571 -27.73 2.55 22.92
C CYS A 571 -27.23 1.71 21.75
N VAL A 572 -26.33 0.78 22.02
CA VAL A 572 -25.98 -0.29 21.08
C VAL A 572 -26.31 -1.62 21.75
N SER A 573 -26.94 -2.53 21.02
CA SER A 573 -27.16 -3.89 21.50
C SER A 573 -26.08 -4.85 20.99
N ARG A 574 -25.74 -5.84 21.83
CA ARG A 574 -24.85 -6.95 21.46
C ARG A 574 -25.39 -7.71 20.25
N ALA A 575 -26.72 -7.85 20.15
CA ALA A 575 -27.39 -8.49 19.02
C ALA A 575 -27.17 -7.73 17.71
N GLN A 576 -27.29 -6.39 17.72
CA GLN A 576 -27.10 -5.56 16.53
C GLN A 576 -25.65 -5.53 16.07
N ILE A 577 -24.69 -5.51 17.00
CA ILE A 577 -23.27 -5.67 16.68
C ILE A 577 -23.04 -7.04 16.04
N PHE A 578 -23.51 -8.12 16.68
CA PHE A 578 -23.28 -9.48 16.21
C PHE A 578 -23.96 -9.75 14.85
N SER A 579 -25.17 -9.25 14.63
CA SER A 579 -25.90 -9.40 13.37
C SER A 579 -25.22 -8.63 12.23
N THR A 580 -24.77 -7.40 12.51
CA THR A 580 -24.04 -6.58 11.54
C THR A 580 -22.67 -7.19 11.26
N TYR A 581 -21.97 -7.65 12.30
CA TYR A 581 -20.72 -8.38 12.21
C TYR A 581 -20.87 -9.61 11.32
N ARG A 582 -21.82 -10.50 11.60
CA ARG A 582 -22.09 -11.69 10.76
C ARG A 582 -22.45 -11.34 9.33
N ARG A 583 -23.26 -10.30 9.11
CA ARG A 583 -23.63 -9.84 7.76
C ARG A 583 -22.41 -9.33 7.00
N MET A 584 -21.53 -8.57 7.65
CA MET A 584 -20.28 -8.12 7.04
C MET A 584 -19.33 -9.29 6.81
N LEU A 585 -19.13 -10.16 7.80
CA LEU A 585 -18.30 -11.35 7.68
C LEU A 585 -18.76 -12.23 6.52
N LYS A 586 -20.07 -12.40 6.30
CA LYS A 586 -20.60 -13.10 5.13
C LYS A 586 -20.18 -12.47 3.80
N HIS A 587 -20.08 -11.15 3.72
CA HIS A 587 -19.52 -10.47 2.54
C HIS A 587 -18.01 -10.72 2.34
N PHE A 588 -17.28 -11.03 3.41
CA PHE A 588 -15.86 -11.39 3.37
C PHE A 588 -15.60 -12.90 3.18
N SER A 589 -16.53 -13.75 3.62
CA SER A 589 -16.38 -15.22 3.66
C SER A 589 -17.17 -15.97 2.59
N GLU A 590 -17.97 -15.31 1.76
CA GLU A 590 -18.55 -15.98 0.58
C GLU A 590 -17.45 -16.24 -0.45
N ASP A 591 -16.89 -17.46 -0.39
CA ASP A 591 -16.16 -18.12 -1.48
C ASP A 591 -17.03 -18.28 -2.75
#